data_AF-A0A4Q9FRW9-F1
#
_entry.id   AF-A0A4Q9FRW9-F1
#
_cell.length_a   1.000
_cell.length_b   1.000
_cell.length_c   1.000
_cell.angle_alpha   90.00
_cell.angle_beta   90.00
_cell.angle_gamma   90.00
#
_symmetry.space_group_name_H-M   'P 1'
#
loop_
_entity.id
_entity.type
_entity.pdbx_description
1 polymer ?
#
loop_
_entity_poly.entity_id
_entity_poly.type
_entity_poly.pdbx_seq_one_letter_code
_entity_poly.pdbx_strand_id
1 'polypeptide(L)'
;MNKGEIILYNDKPNVEIRLENNTIWLNQKQMAELFDKDSDTIGLHLKNIYTTKELDKKATTEKYSVVQQEGSRQVKRKILLYNLDAK
;
A
#
# COMPACT_ATOMS: atom_id res chain seq x y z
N MET A 1 9.54 14.86 13.16
CA MET A 1 8.99 14.22 11.94
C MET A 1 9.44 12.77 11.98
N ASN A 2 8.53 11.84 12.29
CA ASN A 2 8.85 10.42 12.20
C ASN A 2 9.04 10.08 10.73
N LYS A 3 10.28 9.85 10.33
CA LYS A 3 10.58 9.28 9.01
C LYS A 3 10.08 7.85 9.08
N GLY A 4 9.00 7.54 8.36
CA GLY A 4 8.51 6.16 8.28
C GLY A 4 9.66 5.23 7.92
N GLU A 5 9.78 4.13 8.64
CA GLU A 5 10.84 3.16 8.41
C GLU A 5 10.47 2.32 7.18
N ILE A 6 11.46 2.14 6.29
CA ILE A 6 11.35 1.23 5.16
C ILE A 6 11.97 -0.09 5.58
N ILE A 7 11.16 -1.15 5.60
CA ILE A 7 11.64 -2.51 5.89
C ILE A 7 11.61 -3.31 4.59
N LEU A 8 12.70 -4.06 4.35
CA LEU A 8 12.80 -5.02 3.24
C LEU A 8 12.39 -6.40 3.78
N TYR A 9 11.30 -6.95 3.23
CA TYR A 9 10.87 -8.31 3.55
C TYR A 9 11.51 -9.30 2.54
N ASN A 10 12.48 -10.09 3.00
CA ASN A 10 13.36 -10.90 2.13
C ASN A 10 12.82 -12.29 1.73
N ASP A 11 11.72 -12.77 2.31
CA ASP A 11 11.13 -14.09 1.98
C ASP A 11 10.22 -14.07 0.74
N LYS A 12 10.01 -12.89 0.15
CA LYS A 12 9.25 -12.62 -1.08
C LYS A 12 10.01 -11.55 -1.89
N PRO A 13 9.72 -11.30 -3.19
CA PRO A 13 10.41 -10.23 -3.94
C PRO A 13 10.39 -8.95 -3.11
N ASN A 14 11.57 -8.39 -2.81
CA ASN A 14 11.83 -7.28 -1.88
C ASN A 14 10.67 -6.26 -1.82
N VAL A 15 9.68 -6.50 -0.96
CA VAL A 15 8.54 -5.60 -0.84
C VAL A 15 8.97 -4.47 0.08
N GLU A 16 9.07 -3.27 -0.47
CA GLU A 16 9.31 -2.06 0.31
C GLU A 16 8.05 -1.72 1.11
N ILE A 17 8.10 -1.83 2.43
CA ILE A 17 6.95 -1.51 3.29
C ILE A 17 7.21 -0.22 4.07
N ARG A 18 6.20 0.64 4.22
CA ARG A 18 6.28 1.80 5.12
C ARG A 18 5.70 1.41 6.48
N LEU A 19 6.49 1.55 7.53
CA LEU A 19 6.05 1.40 8.91
C LEU A 19 5.89 2.78 9.55
N GLU A 20 4.70 3.08 10.04
CA GLU A 20 4.40 4.31 10.77
C GLU A 20 3.42 4.04 11.90
N ASN A 21 3.76 4.49 13.12
CA ASN A 21 2.95 4.29 14.32
C ASN A 21 2.56 2.81 14.55
N ASN A 22 3.50 1.90 14.27
CA ASN A 22 3.29 0.45 14.32
C ASN A 22 2.25 -0.09 13.32
N THR A 23 1.88 0.72 12.33
CA THR A 23 0.98 0.36 11.23
C THR A 23 1.79 0.20 9.94
N ILE A 24 1.56 -0.91 9.25
CA ILE A 24 2.16 -1.19 7.95
C ILE A 24 1.27 -0.56 6.86
N TRP A 25 1.87 0.23 6.00
CA TRP A 25 1.21 0.93 4.89
C TRP A 25 1.76 0.45 3.56
N LEU A 26 0.87 -0.01 2.69
CA LEU A 26 1.20 -0.64 1.41
C LEU A 26 0.28 -0.14 0.30
N ASN A 27 0.77 -0.03 -0.92
CA ASN A 27 -0.08 0.09 -2.09
C ASN A 27 -0.61 -1.30 -2.54
N GLN A 28 -1.59 -1.33 -3.44
CA GLN A 28 -2.22 -2.59 -3.89
C GLN A 28 -1.23 -3.58 -4.51
N LYS A 29 -0.20 -3.08 -5.21
CA LYS A 29 0.84 -3.93 -5.83
C LYS A 29 1.71 -4.59 -4.76
N GLN A 30 2.11 -3.83 -3.74
CA GLN A 30 2.89 -4.37 -2.62
C GLN A 30 2.09 -5.39 -1.81
N MET A 31 0.78 -5.18 -1.61
CA MET A 31 -0.10 -6.17 -1.01
C MET A 31 -0.21 -7.44 -1.86
N ALA A 32 -0.36 -7.29 -3.18
CA ALA A 32 -0.38 -8.41 -4.11
C ALA A 32 0.88 -9.27 -4.00
N GLU A 33 2.06 -8.65 -4.00
CA GLU A 33 3.35 -9.32 -3.80
C GLU A 33 3.43 -10.00 -2.41
N LEU A 34 3.04 -9.28 -1.34
CA LEU A 34 3.09 -9.80 0.03
C LEU A 34 2.16 -11.00 0.25
N PHE A 35 0.96 -10.98 -0.33
CA PHE A 35 -0.04 -12.04 -0.15
C PHE A 35 -0.01 -13.11 -1.24
N ASP A 36 0.89 -13.00 -2.22
CA ASP A 36 0.94 -13.89 -3.39
C ASP A 36 -0.42 -13.95 -4.11
N LYS A 37 -0.92 -12.76 -4.46
CA LYS A 37 -2.19 -12.52 -5.15
C LYS A 37 -1.99 -11.53 -6.28
N ASP A 38 -2.94 -11.48 -7.20
CA ASP A 38 -2.96 -10.44 -8.22
C ASP A 38 -3.53 -9.13 -7.67
N SER A 39 -3.10 -7.99 -8.23
CA SER A 39 -3.57 -6.66 -7.84
C SER A 39 -5.09 -6.51 -7.95
N ASP A 40 -5.71 -7.18 -8.92
CA ASP A 40 -7.16 -7.17 -9.12
C ASP A 40 -7.89 -7.85 -7.97
N THR A 41 -7.33 -8.93 -7.44
CA THR A 41 -7.86 -9.63 -6.26
C THR A 41 -7.81 -8.71 -5.03
N ILE A 42 -6.68 -8.02 -4.83
CA ILE A 42 -6.53 -7.03 -3.75
C ILE A 42 -7.52 -5.87 -3.92
N GLY A 43 -7.68 -5.37 -5.15
CA GLY A 43 -8.63 -4.28 -5.45
C GLY A 43 -10.08 -4.66 -5.17
N LEU A 44 -10.50 -5.89 -5.54
CA LEU A 44 -11.82 -6.42 -5.23
C LEU A 44 -12.03 -6.56 -3.73
N HIS A 45 -11.04 -7.08 -3.02
CA HIS A 45 -11.09 -7.27 -1.58
C HIS A 45 -11.28 -5.95 -0.82
N LEU A 46 -10.44 -4.96 -1.13
CA LEU A 46 -10.55 -3.60 -0.57
C LEU A 46 -11.92 -2.97 -0.88
N LYS A 47 -12.43 -3.15 -2.10
CA LYS A 47 -13.75 -2.66 -2.48
C LYS A 47 -14.82 -3.30 -1.60
N ASN A 48 -14.75 -4.61 -1.35
CA ASN A 48 -15.72 -5.31 -0.53
C ASN A 48 -15.71 -4.81 0.91
N ILE A 49 -14.54 -4.75 1.56
CA ILE A 49 -14.37 -4.21 2.93
C ILE A 49 -15.06 -2.86 3.12
N TYR A 50 -14.84 -1.92 2.19
CA TYR A 50 -15.42 -0.58 2.30
C TYR A 50 -16.91 -0.56 1.94
N THR A 51 -17.37 -1.46 1.09
CA THR A 51 -18.78 -1.59 0.73
C THR A 51 -19.59 -2.21 1.86
N THR A 52 -19.02 -3.20 2.55
CA THR A 52 -19.60 -3.86 3.73
C THR A 52 -19.43 -3.05 5.01
N LYS A 53 -18.66 -1.94 4.96
CA LYS A 53 -18.32 -1.07 6.10
C LYS A 53 -17.59 -1.80 7.22
N GLU A 54 -16.86 -2.86 6.90
CA GLU A 54 -15.99 -3.56 7.85
C GLU A 54 -14.87 -2.65 8.36
N LEU A 55 -14.38 -1.76 7.48
CA LEU A 55 -13.42 -0.71 7.83
C LEU A 55 -13.83 0.64 7.26
N ASP A 56 -13.44 1.71 7.96
CA ASP A 56 -13.57 3.07 7.46
C ASP A 56 -12.39 3.40 6.54
N LYS A 57 -12.71 3.74 5.28
CA LYS A 57 -11.72 4.07 4.25
C LYS A 57 -10.85 5.28 4.60
N LYS A 58 -11.38 6.28 5.30
CA LYS A 58 -10.60 7.47 5.69
C LYS A 58 -9.61 7.15 6.80
N ALA A 59 -9.95 6.21 7.69
CA ALA A 59 -9.06 5.77 8.77
C ALA A 59 -7.96 4.78 8.29
N THR A 60 -8.22 4.06 7.21
CA THR A 60 -7.38 2.95 6.72
C THR A 60 -6.66 3.23 5.41
N THR A 61 -6.77 4.46 4.88
CA THR A 61 -6.05 4.88 3.66
C THR A 61 -5.30 6.19 3.82
N GLU A 62 -4.12 6.26 3.22
CA GLU A 62 -3.28 7.47 3.17
C GLU A 62 -2.90 7.80 1.73
N LYS A 63 -2.98 9.08 1.34
CA LYS A 63 -2.49 9.54 0.04
C LYS A 63 -1.01 9.81 0.13
N TYR A 64 -0.22 9.09 -0.66
CA TYR A 64 1.22 9.26 -0.73
C TYR A 64 1.65 9.73 -2.12
N SER A 65 2.65 10.61 -2.18
CA SER A 65 3.17 11.13 -3.45
C SER A 65 4.51 10.50 -3.74
N VAL A 66 4.59 9.68 -4.78
CA VAL A 66 5.84 9.09 -5.26
C VAL A 66 6.32 9.85 -6.49
N VAL A 67 7.63 10.07 -6.57
CA VAL A 67 8.28 10.50 -7.81
C VAL A 67 8.71 9.23 -8.53
N GLN A 68 8.17 9.00 -9.72
CA GLN A 68 8.56 7.90 -10.60
C GLN A 68 9.28 8.47 -11.81
N GLN A 69 10.32 7.77 -12.26
CA GLN A 69 11.00 8.11 -13.50
C GLN A 69 10.34 7.35 -14.67
N GLU A 70 9.76 8.09 -15.60
CA GLU A 70 9.11 7.57 -16.80
C GLU A 70 9.91 8.06 -18.02
N GLY A 71 10.82 7.21 -18.50
CA GLY A 71 11.80 7.58 -19.52
C GLY A 71 12.75 8.68 -19.04
N SER A 72 12.72 9.84 -19.71
CA SER A 72 13.51 11.02 -19.34
C SER A 72 12.81 11.97 -18.36
N ARG A 73 11.57 11.68 -17.96
CA ARG A 73 10.74 12.58 -17.14
C ARG A 73 10.57 12.05 -15.72
N GLN A 74 10.60 12.95 -14.74
CA GLN A 74 10.15 12.66 -13.39
C GLN A 74 8.66 13.02 -13.25
N VAL A 75 7.84 12.04 -12.92
CA VAL A 75 6.39 12.18 -12.77
C VAL A 75 6.01 11.97 -11.32
N LYS A 76 5.34 12.96 -10.72
CA LYS A 76 4.74 12.81 -9.39
C LYS A 76 3.39 12.12 -9.53
N ARG A 77 3.25 10.92 -8.98
CA ARG A 77 1.98 10.21 -8.89
C ARG A 77 1.47 10.20 -7.45
N LYS A 78 0.16 10.45 -7.30
CA LYS A 78 -0.54 10.20 -6.05
C LYS A 78 -0.96 8.74 -6.03
N ILE A 79 -0.41 7.98 -5.10
CA ILE A 79 -0.82 6.61 -4.82
C ILE A 79 -1.60 6.57 -3.51
N LEU A 80 -2.49 5.59 -3.39
CA LEU A 80 -3.14 5.28 -2.13
C LEU A 80 -2.37 4.15 -1.45
N LEU A 81 -2.01 4.38 -0.21
CA LEU A 81 -1.56 3.35 0.71
C LEU A 81 -2.77 2.90 1.55
N TYR A 82 -2.76 1.65 1.93
CA TYR A 82 -3.75 1.02 2.79
C TYR A 82 -3.02 0.36 3.94
N ASN A 83 -3.64 0.34 5.12
CA ASN A 83 -3.10 -0.39 6.24
C ASN A 83 -3.41 -1.89 6.15
N LEU A 84 -2.59 -2.71 6.81
CA LEU A 84 -2.75 -4.17 6.83
C LEU A 84 -3.98 -4.66 7.62
N ASP A 85 -4.70 -3.78 8.32
CA ASP A 85 -5.97 -4.13 8.96
C ASP A 85 -7.07 -4.44 7.94
N ALA A 86 -6.90 -3.95 6.69
CA ALA A 86 -7.67 -4.39 5.54
C ALA A 86 -7.25 -5.81 5.11
N LYS A 87 -7.48 -6.78 6.00
CA LYS A 87 -7.27 -8.22 5.79
C LYS A 87 -8.35 -8.84 4.96
#